data_AF-A0AAU4FZ30-F1
#
_entry.id   AF-A0AAU4FZ30-F1
#
_cell.length_a   1.000
_cell.length_b   1.000
_cell.length_c   1.000
_cell.angle_alpha   90.00
_cell.angle_beta   90.00
_cell.angle_gamma   90.00
#
_symmetry.space_group_name_H-M   'P 1'
#
loop_
_entity.id
_entity.type
_entity.pdbx_description
1 polymer ?
#
loop_
_entity_poly.entity_id
_entity_poly.type
_entity_poly.pdbx_seq_one_letter_code
_entity_poly.pdbx_strand_id
1 'polypeptide(L)'
;MRIDGRHGSYEFDDVVFATGGAAHLFHGRGRDRGLVYKRYFTPIRDPEPRRKLLNVVDVGRNVFPGNAVALGSSPQASVCWPTDVEHDPTGAVTGVVMPLVPGEFFRPQGNARTLTFMITARANPPSAWVRVSVLIRVAEIFAWLSANGLAHGDFSDANIVWREAPSPGAVLIDADGLQPADRIEPKGMKTPHWVDPRVVTGAITAHDRYSDWYALALAMYRGLLLVPGNLDQNPDGSWPRPSQIPAGFPAPLAGLLHRTLSDPLREKGRATPAEWVDALREAFLLNDTQFDDNALRQLDLAADAHRPPPPTTQFQPLPPVPQGVRTPQPMPTVQQSLYPPQYRPQQAAMVQPPARSSYVVAAVVVLGLLVVLVGAGVMYTVSRGSATAGTALTSGTSLSTGTSPSTGTSQSGAGPGYYVPDPSTSYPAPVTTTETAPATVDADPEAVLRAQAAADYPQVEELAGQWVPQLSSKAVGTQDDGITYGNAAILAHYRQLKSRQPSALLLSSGSYSTFKNAGYWVIVLPQGYTSGPAANSWCDAAGIDANNCFAKLLSHTSGPQGATLNRS
;
A
#
# COMPACT_ATOMS: atom_id res chain seq x y z
N MET A 1 16.81 15.67 -6.15
CA MET A 1 17.15 16.78 -5.24
C MET A 1 18.22 16.36 -4.23
N ARG A 2 18.96 17.33 -3.66
CA ARG A 2 19.87 17.11 -2.54
C ARG A 2 19.17 17.55 -1.25
N ILE A 3 19.32 16.76 -0.19
CA ILE A 3 18.82 17.06 1.15
C ILE A 3 20.01 17.05 2.10
N ASP A 4 20.24 18.15 2.81
CA ASP A 4 21.27 18.27 3.85
C ASP A 4 20.60 18.13 5.23
N GLY A 5 20.80 16.97 5.85
CA GLY A 5 20.28 16.64 7.18
C GLY A 5 21.19 17.10 8.31
N ARG A 6 20.79 16.82 9.55
CA ARG A 6 21.58 17.10 10.77
C ARG A 6 22.85 16.23 10.85
N HIS A 7 22.85 15.04 10.22
CA HIS A 7 23.90 14.05 10.36
C HIS A 7 24.52 13.56 9.05
N GLY A 8 24.04 14.03 7.90
CA GLY A 8 24.56 13.64 6.59
C GLY A 8 23.95 14.43 5.44
N SER A 9 24.48 14.22 4.23
CA SER A 9 23.97 14.79 2.99
C SER A 9 23.55 13.67 2.05
N TYR A 10 22.34 13.76 1.51
CA TYR A 10 21.67 12.67 0.82
C TYR A 10 21.16 13.12 -0.56
N GLU A 11 21.15 12.20 -1.52
CA GLU A 11 20.58 12.43 -2.84
C GLU A 11 19.28 11.65 -3.03
N PHE A 12 18.21 12.35 -3.39
CA PHE A 12 16.89 11.79 -3.63
C PHE A 12 16.38 12.11 -5.04
N ASP A 13 15.37 11.39 -5.49
CA ASP A 13 14.55 11.77 -6.63
C ASP A 13 13.84 13.11 -6.39
N ASP A 14 13.65 13.85 -7.48
CA ASP A 14 12.81 15.04 -7.56
C ASP A 14 11.37 14.69 -8.00
N VAL A 15 11.14 13.44 -8.40
CA VAL A 15 9.81 12.86 -8.66
C VAL A 15 9.26 12.26 -7.36
N VAL A 16 8.03 12.63 -7.01
CA VAL A 16 7.27 12.01 -5.93
C VAL A 16 6.86 10.59 -6.35
N PHE A 17 7.32 9.56 -5.65
CA PHE A 17 6.93 8.17 -5.96
C PHE A 17 5.65 7.74 -5.22
N ALA A 18 5.38 8.35 -4.06
CA ALA A 18 4.18 8.11 -3.27
C ALA A 18 3.79 9.37 -2.48
N THR A 19 2.50 9.53 -2.22
CA THR A 19 1.96 10.62 -1.39
C THR A 19 1.10 10.03 -0.29
N GLY A 20 1.45 10.31 0.96
CA GLY A 20 0.66 9.97 2.14
C GLY A 20 -0.27 11.11 2.54
N GLY A 21 -1.05 10.92 3.61
CA GLY A 21 -2.06 11.91 4.05
C GLY A 21 -1.50 13.28 4.47
N ALA A 22 -0.21 13.36 4.81
CA ALA A 22 0.44 14.59 5.28
C ALA A 22 1.84 14.86 4.66
N ALA A 23 2.28 14.04 3.68
CA ALA A 23 3.64 14.08 3.17
C ALA A 23 3.79 13.52 1.74
N HIS A 24 4.80 14.01 1.01
CA HIS A 24 5.32 13.38 -0.21
C HIS A 24 6.55 12.52 0.10
N LEU A 25 6.69 11.39 -0.59
CA LEU A 25 7.82 10.46 -0.47
C LEU A 25 8.69 10.48 -1.75
N PHE A 26 10.00 10.47 -1.55
CA PHE A 26 11.02 10.51 -2.60
C PHE A 26 12.05 9.40 -2.39
N HIS A 27 12.40 8.66 -3.45
CA HIS A 27 13.39 7.57 -3.40
C HIS A 27 14.81 8.12 -3.34
N GLY A 28 15.70 7.44 -2.61
CA GLY A 28 17.13 7.76 -2.64
C GLY A 28 17.81 7.36 -3.95
N ARG A 29 18.89 8.05 -4.31
CA ARG A 29 19.70 7.82 -5.53
C ARG A 29 21.13 7.43 -5.19
N GLY A 30 21.86 6.89 -6.17
CA GLY A 30 23.27 6.55 -6.03
C GLY A 30 23.52 5.65 -4.81
N ARG A 31 24.30 6.16 -3.84
CA ARG A 31 24.60 5.48 -2.56
C ARG A 31 23.42 5.41 -1.59
N ASP A 32 22.44 6.30 -1.75
CA ASP A 32 21.31 6.50 -0.84
C ASP A 32 20.06 5.70 -1.25
N ARG A 33 20.14 4.84 -2.28
CA ARG A 33 19.03 4.02 -2.81
C ARG A 33 18.25 3.18 -1.79
N GLY A 34 18.86 2.88 -0.63
CA GLY A 34 18.20 2.20 0.48
C GLY A 34 17.37 3.10 1.40
N LEU A 35 17.21 4.39 1.06
CA LEU A 35 16.54 5.41 1.86
C LEU A 35 15.34 6.03 1.13
N VAL A 36 14.44 6.60 1.94
CA VAL A 36 13.31 7.44 1.52
C VAL A 36 13.37 8.75 2.29
N TYR A 37 13.07 9.84 1.60
CA TYR A 37 12.80 11.13 2.24
C TYR A 37 11.31 11.41 2.25
N LYS A 38 10.76 11.64 3.45
CA LYS A 38 9.35 11.99 3.72
C LYS A 38 9.27 13.49 3.98
N ARG A 39 8.79 14.25 2.99
CA ARG A 39 8.60 15.71 3.07
C ARG A 39 7.20 16.04 3.55
N TYR A 40 7.09 16.74 4.68
CA TYR A 40 5.80 17.16 5.22
C TYR A 40 5.18 18.28 4.37
N PHE A 41 3.85 18.27 4.23
CA PHE A 41 3.13 19.40 3.61
C PHE A 41 3.23 20.68 4.47
N THR A 42 3.25 20.51 5.80
CA THR A 42 3.38 21.57 6.79
C THR A 42 4.64 21.34 7.62
N PRO A 43 5.67 22.21 7.54
CA PRO A 43 6.87 22.07 8.36
C PRO A 43 6.58 22.17 9.86
N ILE A 44 7.27 21.35 10.66
CA ILE A 44 7.14 21.32 12.12
C ILE A 44 7.92 22.50 12.70
N ARG A 45 7.19 23.57 13.07
CA ARG A 45 7.74 24.81 13.65
C ARG A 45 7.82 24.77 15.18
N ASP A 46 6.87 24.09 15.82
CA ASP A 46 6.70 24.12 17.27
C ASP A 46 7.86 23.40 17.99
N PRO A 47 8.48 24.02 19.02
CA PRO A 47 9.67 23.47 19.66
C PRO A 47 9.48 22.09 20.28
N GLU A 48 8.29 21.79 20.78
CA GLU A 48 8.00 20.54 21.48
C GLU A 48 7.82 19.34 20.51
N PRO A 49 6.94 19.39 19.49
CA PRO A 49 6.90 18.37 18.43
C PRO A 49 8.25 18.17 17.73
N ARG A 50 9.01 19.25 17.49
CA ARG A 50 10.38 19.14 16.95
C ARG A 50 11.32 18.38 17.88
N ARG A 51 11.32 18.68 19.18
CA ARG A 51 12.12 17.95 20.18
C ARG A 51 11.72 16.48 20.28
N LYS A 52 10.41 16.18 20.24
CA LYS A 52 9.87 14.80 20.20
C LYS A 52 10.44 14.03 19.00
N LEU A 53 10.33 14.59 17.79
CA LEU A 53 10.85 13.97 16.57
C LEU A 53 12.37 13.77 16.61
N LEU A 54 13.14 14.75 17.10
CA LEU A 54 14.59 14.63 17.23
C LEU A 54 15.00 13.50 18.18
N ASN A 55 14.27 13.30 19.30
CA ASN A 55 14.51 12.16 20.19
C ASN A 55 14.24 10.81 19.49
N VAL A 56 13.19 10.72 18.67
CA VAL A 56 12.88 9.50 17.87
C VAL A 56 13.98 9.24 16.83
N VAL A 57 14.51 10.31 16.21
CA VAL A 57 15.63 10.24 15.25
C VAL A 57 16.90 9.72 15.94
N ASP A 58 17.24 10.24 17.12
CA ASP A 58 18.42 9.81 17.87
C ASP A 58 18.31 8.30 18.25
N VAL A 59 17.11 7.79 18.58
CA VAL A 59 16.86 6.35 18.76
C VAL A 59 17.03 5.58 17.44
N GLY A 60 16.43 6.07 16.36
CA GLY A 60 16.51 5.45 15.04
C GLY A 60 17.93 5.28 14.52
N ARG A 61 18.80 6.26 14.76
CA ARG A 61 20.22 6.22 14.41
C ARG A 61 21.01 5.17 15.19
N ASN A 62 20.65 4.93 16.45
CA ASN A 62 21.27 3.88 17.25
C ASN A 62 20.84 2.47 16.80
N VAL A 63 19.64 2.33 16.24
CA VAL A 63 19.15 1.07 15.64
C VAL A 63 19.74 0.84 14.25
N PHE A 64 19.88 1.90 13.44
CA PHE A 64 20.43 1.87 12.09
C PHE A 64 21.74 2.67 11.98
N PRO A 65 22.87 2.19 12.56
CA PRO A 65 24.17 2.81 12.40
C PRO A 65 24.70 2.58 10.96
N GLY A 66 24.31 3.48 10.05
CA GLY A 66 24.84 3.57 8.68
C GLY A 66 24.53 2.36 7.78
N ASN A 67 23.24 2.15 7.45
CA ASN A 67 22.74 1.14 6.49
C ASN A 67 23.14 -0.34 6.77
N ALA A 68 23.82 -0.64 7.88
CA ALA A 68 24.37 -1.95 8.18
C ALA A 68 23.35 -3.00 8.68
N VAL A 69 22.13 -2.57 9.03
CA VAL A 69 21.06 -3.42 9.57
C VAL A 69 19.90 -3.46 8.58
N ALA A 70 19.41 -4.66 8.26
CA ALA A 70 18.30 -4.84 7.33
C ALA A 70 16.94 -4.59 8.02
N LEU A 71 16.07 -3.78 7.40
CA LEU A 71 14.72 -3.53 7.91
C LEU A 71 13.94 -4.86 8.03
N GLY A 72 13.39 -5.12 9.21
CA GLY A 72 12.68 -6.35 9.55
C GLY A 72 13.53 -7.47 10.18
N SER A 73 14.84 -7.30 10.38
CA SER A 73 15.71 -8.38 10.88
C SER A 73 15.48 -8.75 12.35
N SER A 74 15.18 -7.76 13.20
CA SER A 74 14.95 -7.89 14.65
C SER A 74 13.79 -7.00 15.09
N PRO A 75 13.25 -7.12 16.32
CA PRO A 75 12.13 -6.29 16.78
C PRO A 75 12.40 -4.78 16.66
N GLN A 76 13.57 -4.30 17.08
CA GLN A 76 13.95 -2.90 16.95
C GLN A 76 14.19 -2.47 15.50
N ALA A 77 14.77 -3.35 14.67
CA ALA A 77 14.96 -3.13 13.23
C ALA A 77 13.68 -3.36 12.40
N SER A 78 12.60 -3.81 13.02
CA SER A 78 11.26 -3.90 12.43
C SER A 78 10.47 -2.59 12.60
N VAL A 79 11.10 -1.48 12.99
CA VAL A 79 10.48 -0.15 13.00
C VAL A 79 11.16 0.70 11.93
N CYS A 80 10.37 1.34 11.06
CA CYS A 80 10.84 2.24 10.02
C CYS A 80 11.18 3.62 10.62
N TRP A 81 12.25 3.65 11.41
CA TRP A 81 12.68 4.85 12.13
C TRP A 81 13.04 6.00 11.19
N PRO A 82 12.69 7.26 11.53
CA PRO A 82 13.44 8.40 11.01
C PRO A 82 14.89 8.33 11.55
N THR A 83 15.86 8.67 10.71
CA THR A 83 17.31 8.55 10.98
C THR A 83 18.08 9.84 10.71
N ASP A 84 17.45 10.79 10.03
CA ASP A 84 17.89 12.19 9.94
C ASP A 84 16.69 13.10 9.64
N VAL A 85 16.88 14.42 9.78
CA VAL A 85 15.85 15.43 9.52
C VAL A 85 16.41 16.59 8.70
N GLU A 86 15.61 17.10 7.76
CA GLU A 86 15.91 18.35 7.06
C GLU A 86 15.31 19.53 7.85
N HIS A 87 16.06 20.64 7.92
CA HIS A 87 15.59 21.90 8.49
C HIS A 87 15.52 22.99 7.41
N ASP A 88 14.47 23.82 7.45
CA ASP A 88 14.46 25.09 6.72
C ASP A 88 15.39 26.13 7.40
N PRO A 89 15.73 27.26 6.74
CA PRO A 89 16.55 28.32 7.32
C PRO A 89 15.97 28.99 8.58
N THR A 90 14.71 28.71 8.93
CA THR A 90 14.07 29.17 10.18
C THR A 90 14.17 28.14 11.32
N GLY A 91 14.77 26.97 11.06
CA GLY A 91 14.90 25.87 12.01
C GLY A 91 13.63 25.03 12.15
N ALA A 92 12.67 25.14 11.23
CA ALA A 92 11.51 24.25 11.18
C ALA A 92 11.89 22.94 10.47
N VAL A 93 11.39 21.79 10.94
CA VAL A 93 11.66 20.51 10.27
C VAL A 93 10.72 20.34 9.08
N THR A 94 11.29 20.24 7.87
CA THR A 94 10.57 20.11 6.60
C THR A 94 10.30 18.67 6.19
N GLY A 95 11.11 17.73 6.67
CA GLY A 95 10.97 16.31 6.38
C GLY A 95 12.01 15.45 7.09
N VAL A 96 11.89 14.14 6.91
CA VAL A 96 12.72 13.13 7.56
C VAL A 96 13.31 12.14 6.55
N VAL A 97 14.51 11.64 6.84
CA VAL A 97 15.16 10.55 6.10
C VAL A 97 14.97 9.25 6.87
N MET A 98 14.49 8.21 6.21
CA MET A 98 14.18 6.90 6.80
C MET A 98 14.56 5.75 5.85
N PRO A 99 14.71 4.50 6.35
CA PRO A 99 14.93 3.34 5.49
C PRO A 99 13.81 3.16 4.45
N LEU A 100 14.18 2.75 3.24
CA LEU A 100 13.22 2.27 2.25
C LEU A 100 12.67 0.92 2.72
N VAL A 101 11.34 0.81 2.80
CA VAL A 101 10.67 -0.47 3.07
C VAL A 101 10.94 -1.44 1.91
N PRO A 102 11.49 -2.64 2.15
CA PRO A 102 11.78 -3.61 1.09
C PRO A 102 10.54 -4.07 0.32
N GLY A 103 10.72 -4.38 -0.97
CA GLY A 103 9.63 -4.71 -1.90
C GLY A 103 8.77 -5.91 -1.50
N GLU A 104 9.30 -6.82 -0.69
CA GLU A 104 8.59 -8.02 -0.22
C GLU A 104 7.43 -7.69 0.75
N PHE A 105 7.49 -6.54 1.42
CA PHE A 105 6.40 -5.99 2.26
C PHE A 105 5.29 -5.32 1.44
N PHE A 106 5.41 -5.30 0.12
CA PHE A 106 4.38 -4.85 -0.80
C PHE A 106 3.72 -6.06 -1.48
N ARG A 107 2.59 -5.78 -2.13
CA ARG A 107 1.96 -6.71 -3.07
C ARG A 107 2.52 -6.43 -4.48
N PRO A 108 2.48 -7.38 -5.43
CA PRO A 108 3.04 -7.20 -6.78
C PRO A 108 2.52 -5.96 -7.52
N GLN A 109 1.36 -5.45 -7.13
CA GLN A 109 0.73 -4.25 -7.67
C GLN A 109 1.17 -2.94 -6.95
N GLY A 110 2.35 -2.94 -6.31
CA GLY A 110 2.97 -1.76 -5.67
C GLY A 110 2.33 -1.28 -4.36
N ASN A 111 1.16 -1.81 -3.97
CA ASN A 111 0.48 -1.44 -2.73
C ASN A 111 1.10 -2.12 -1.52
N ALA A 112 1.28 -1.38 -0.42
CA ALA A 112 1.74 -1.93 0.85
C ALA A 112 0.86 -3.11 1.31
N ARG A 113 1.49 -4.17 1.82
CA ARG A 113 0.80 -5.36 2.34
C ARG A 113 0.50 -5.15 3.82
N THR A 114 -0.51 -4.33 4.11
CA THR A 114 -0.90 -3.95 5.48
C THR A 114 -1.58 -5.10 6.24
N LEU A 115 -1.69 -4.99 7.58
CA LEU A 115 -2.45 -5.95 8.39
C LEU A 115 -3.90 -6.10 7.94
N THR A 116 -4.49 -5.09 7.28
CA THR A 116 -5.84 -5.12 6.69
C THR A 116 -6.08 -6.41 5.88
N PHE A 117 -5.09 -6.85 5.10
CA PHE A 117 -5.18 -8.06 4.27
C PHE A 117 -5.04 -9.36 5.06
N MET A 118 -4.48 -9.30 6.26
CA MET A 118 -4.24 -10.45 7.13
C MET A 118 -5.38 -10.68 8.13
N ILE A 119 -6.02 -9.61 8.61
CA ILE A 119 -7.10 -9.67 9.59
C ILE A 119 -8.50 -9.78 8.97
N THR A 120 -8.62 -9.57 7.66
CA THR A 120 -9.91 -9.56 6.95
C THR A 120 -10.14 -10.91 6.27
N ALA A 121 -11.04 -11.76 6.80
CA ALA A 121 -11.31 -13.09 6.24
C ALA A 121 -11.60 -13.11 4.72
N ARG A 122 -12.41 -12.16 4.23
CA ARG A 122 -12.75 -11.98 2.79
C ARG A 122 -11.60 -11.48 1.91
N ALA A 123 -10.45 -11.12 2.48
CA ALA A 123 -9.25 -10.74 1.73
C ALA A 123 -8.38 -11.95 1.36
N ASN A 124 -8.83 -13.16 1.70
CA ASN A 124 -8.06 -14.41 1.63
C ASN A 124 -6.70 -14.30 2.33
N PRO A 125 -6.70 -14.11 3.67
CA PRO A 125 -5.47 -13.97 4.44
C PRO A 125 -4.66 -15.28 4.40
N PRO A 126 -3.34 -15.21 4.64
CA PRO A 126 -2.46 -16.37 4.54
C PRO A 126 -2.76 -17.42 5.64
N SER A 127 -2.05 -18.55 5.60
CA SER A 127 -2.18 -19.61 6.60
C SER A 127 -1.83 -19.13 8.01
N ALA A 128 -2.29 -19.87 9.02
CA ALA A 128 -1.99 -19.64 10.43
C ALA A 128 -0.48 -19.47 10.68
N TRP A 129 0.38 -20.22 9.99
CA TRP A 129 1.84 -20.08 10.09
C TRP A 129 2.31 -18.64 9.82
N VAL A 130 1.89 -18.04 8.70
CA VAL A 130 2.24 -16.65 8.36
C VAL A 130 1.59 -15.68 9.34
N ARG A 131 0.29 -15.88 9.64
CA ARG A 131 -0.48 -14.99 10.53
C ARG A 131 0.14 -14.91 11.93
N VAL A 132 0.44 -16.06 12.54
CA VAL A 132 1.09 -16.14 13.85
C VAL A 132 2.51 -15.58 13.81
N SER A 133 3.32 -15.92 12.79
CA SER A 133 4.68 -15.37 12.65
C SER A 133 4.70 -13.84 12.58
N VAL A 134 3.79 -13.25 11.79
CA VAL A 134 3.62 -11.79 11.68
C VAL A 134 3.16 -11.22 13.02
N LEU A 135 2.16 -11.81 13.68
CA LEU A 135 1.64 -11.31 14.96
C LEU A 135 2.65 -11.42 16.11
N ILE A 136 3.48 -12.47 16.16
CA ILE A 136 4.61 -12.56 17.08
C ILE A 136 5.54 -11.36 16.85
N ARG A 137 5.95 -11.08 15.60
CA ARG A 137 6.80 -9.91 15.34
C ARG A 137 6.12 -8.59 15.68
N VAL A 138 4.80 -8.44 15.47
CA VAL A 138 4.06 -7.24 15.92
C VAL A 138 4.12 -7.10 17.44
N ALA A 139 3.86 -8.18 18.20
CA ALA A 139 3.98 -8.17 19.65
C ALA A 139 5.42 -7.84 20.12
N GLU A 140 6.44 -8.41 19.47
CA GLU A 140 7.85 -8.15 19.75
C GLU A 140 8.22 -6.67 19.52
N ILE A 141 7.73 -6.04 18.45
CA ILE A 141 7.92 -4.59 18.18
C ILE A 141 7.34 -3.77 19.33
N PHE A 142 6.09 -4.01 19.71
CA PHE A 142 5.43 -3.25 20.76
C PHE A 142 6.00 -3.56 22.17
N ALA A 143 6.53 -4.76 22.40
CA ALA A 143 7.26 -5.09 23.61
C ALA A 143 8.58 -4.31 23.70
N TRP A 144 9.31 -4.22 22.58
CA TRP A 144 10.53 -3.41 22.53
C TRP A 144 10.24 -1.92 22.74
N LEU A 145 9.22 -1.35 22.07
CA LEU A 145 8.80 0.04 22.27
C LEU A 145 8.41 0.31 23.72
N SER A 146 7.55 -0.53 24.30
CA SER A 146 7.11 -0.41 25.69
C SER A 146 8.26 -0.52 26.69
N ALA A 147 9.23 -1.41 26.46
CA ALA A 147 10.42 -1.57 27.32
C ALA A 147 11.36 -0.36 27.24
N ASN A 148 11.37 0.36 26.12
CA ASN A 148 12.15 1.60 25.92
C ASN A 148 11.34 2.88 26.24
N GLY A 149 10.18 2.74 26.88
CA GLY A 149 9.36 3.89 27.30
C GLY A 149 8.72 4.65 26.13
N LEU A 150 8.47 3.98 25.00
CA LEU A 150 7.85 4.55 23.80
C LEU A 150 6.44 4.00 23.56
N ALA A 151 5.59 4.85 22.98
CA ALA A 151 4.24 4.57 22.50
C ALA A 151 4.07 5.10 21.08
N HIS A 152 3.19 4.48 20.28
CA HIS A 152 2.80 4.94 18.95
C HIS A 152 1.71 5.99 19.02
N GLY A 153 0.64 5.76 19.79
CA GLY A 153 -0.45 6.72 19.95
C GLY A 153 -1.32 6.92 18.71
N ASP A 154 -1.29 5.97 17.76
CA ASP A 154 -2.26 5.80 16.66
C ASP A 154 -2.06 4.44 15.98
N PHE A 155 -1.88 3.37 16.77
CA PHE A 155 -1.66 2.04 16.17
C PHE A 155 -2.94 1.51 15.52
N SER A 156 -2.88 1.27 14.20
CA SER A 156 -3.94 0.64 13.41
C SER A 156 -3.39 -0.44 12.45
N ASP A 157 -4.28 -1.08 11.69
CA ASP A 157 -3.89 -2.05 10.65
C ASP A 157 -3.12 -1.42 9.48
N ALA A 158 -3.22 -0.11 9.27
CA ALA A 158 -2.47 0.60 8.25
C ALA A 158 -0.98 0.79 8.61
N ASN A 159 -0.64 0.82 9.91
CA ASN A 159 0.72 1.13 10.38
C ASN A 159 1.68 -0.07 10.37
N ILE A 160 1.19 -1.29 10.16
CA ILE A 160 2.03 -2.48 10.03
C ILE A 160 1.93 -3.03 8.62
N VAL A 161 3.08 -3.18 7.96
CA VAL A 161 3.25 -3.93 6.72
C VAL A 161 3.90 -5.27 7.00
N TRP A 162 3.53 -6.31 6.26
CA TRP A 162 4.06 -7.67 6.44
C TRP A 162 4.49 -8.31 5.14
N ARG A 163 5.36 -9.32 5.25
CA ARG A 163 5.79 -10.17 4.14
C ARG A 163 5.65 -11.64 4.53
N GLU A 164 5.70 -12.50 3.51
CA GLU A 164 5.63 -13.96 3.64
C GLU A 164 6.94 -14.63 3.21
N ALA A 165 7.53 -14.17 2.11
CA ALA A 165 8.82 -14.61 1.60
C ALA A 165 9.87 -13.48 1.73
N PRO A 166 11.18 -13.79 1.84
CA PRO A 166 11.77 -15.13 1.95
C PRO A 166 11.49 -15.81 3.29
N SER A 167 11.08 -15.05 4.30
CA SER A 167 10.50 -15.54 5.54
C SER A 167 9.42 -14.55 6.03
N PRO A 168 8.41 -15.01 6.78
CA PRO A 168 7.42 -14.12 7.37
C PRO A 168 8.06 -13.04 8.23
N GLY A 169 7.46 -11.85 8.24
CA GLY A 169 7.95 -10.74 9.04
C GLY A 169 7.04 -9.52 8.96
N ALA A 170 7.19 -8.62 9.93
CA ALA A 170 6.41 -7.40 10.06
C ALA A 170 7.35 -6.18 10.21
N VAL A 171 6.90 -5.03 9.70
CA VAL A 171 7.53 -3.72 9.88
C VAL A 171 6.47 -2.69 10.27
N LEU A 172 6.76 -1.91 11.31
CA LEU A 172 6.00 -0.73 11.72
C LEU A 172 6.43 0.48 10.89
N ILE A 173 5.49 1.12 10.23
CA ILE A 173 5.64 2.35 9.44
C ILE A 173 4.95 3.53 10.14
N ASP A 174 5.24 4.75 9.70
CA ASP A 174 4.76 6.02 10.30
C ASP A 174 5.30 6.27 11.73
N ALA A 175 6.50 5.78 12.00
CA ALA A 175 7.16 5.84 13.32
C ALA A 175 7.66 7.25 13.72
N ASP A 176 7.59 8.26 12.86
CA ASP A 176 7.93 9.64 13.19
C ASP A 176 6.93 10.32 14.16
N GLY A 177 5.77 9.69 14.41
CA GLY A 177 4.82 10.07 15.46
C GLY A 177 5.15 9.56 16.87
N LEU A 178 6.11 8.63 17.02
CA LEU A 178 6.44 7.95 18.29
C LEU A 178 6.67 8.92 19.46
N GLN A 179 6.25 8.52 20.65
CA GLN A 179 6.17 9.41 21.81
C GLN A 179 6.55 8.74 23.14
N PRO A 180 6.96 9.51 24.16
CA PRO A 180 7.12 8.99 25.52
C PRO A 180 5.83 8.33 26.02
N ALA A 181 5.95 7.12 26.57
CA ALA A 181 4.82 6.27 26.93
C ALA A 181 4.04 6.74 28.18
N ASP A 182 4.50 7.80 28.85
CA ASP A 182 3.85 8.49 29.98
C ASP A 182 3.09 9.76 29.55
N ARG A 183 3.14 10.13 28.26
CA ARG A 183 2.52 11.32 27.69
C ARG A 183 1.16 11.03 27.05
N ILE A 184 0.21 11.93 27.24
CA ILE A 184 -1.05 12.00 26.49
C ILE A 184 -1.02 13.30 25.69
N GLU A 185 -1.23 13.21 24.37
CA GLU A 185 -1.26 14.41 23.51
C GLU A 185 -2.61 15.15 23.61
N PRO A 186 -2.62 16.49 23.43
CA PRO A 186 -3.87 17.27 23.46
C PRO A 186 -4.80 16.97 22.29
N LYS A 187 -4.27 16.42 21.18
CA LYS A 187 -4.99 15.94 20.01
C LYS A 187 -4.25 14.73 19.44
N GLY A 188 -4.98 13.76 18.89
CA GLY A 188 -4.43 12.60 18.19
C GLY A 188 -5.28 12.24 16.97
N MET A 189 -4.72 11.43 16.08
CA MET A 189 -5.51 10.83 14.99
C MET A 189 -6.50 9.79 15.56
N LYS A 190 -7.54 9.49 14.79
CA LYS A 190 -8.58 8.54 15.16
C LYS A 190 -8.86 7.65 13.96
N THR A 191 -8.06 6.61 13.79
CA THR A 191 -8.31 5.60 12.76
C THR A 191 -9.59 4.82 13.10
N PRO A 192 -10.64 4.84 12.23
CA PRO A 192 -11.89 4.12 12.50
C PRO A 192 -11.66 2.65 12.82
N HIS A 193 -12.44 2.09 13.75
CA HIS A 193 -12.33 0.69 14.18
C HIS A 193 -11.03 0.31 14.93
N TRP A 194 -10.19 1.29 15.25
CA TRP A 194 -8.99 1.13 16.10
C TRP A 194 -8.97 2.10 17.29
N VAL A 195 -9.98 2.96 17.39
CA VAL A 195 -10.06 4.00 18.44
C VAL A 195 -10.28 3.34 19.81
N ASP A 196 -9.37 3.57 20.75
CA ASP A 196 -9.55 3.20 22.16
C ASP A 196 -10.88 3.74 22.71
N PRO A 197 -11.73 2.91 23.33
CA PRO A 197 -12.97 3.33 23.98
C PRO A 197 -12.82 4.50 24.96
N ARG A 198 -11.67 4.67 25.63
CA ARG A 198 -11.37 5.84 26.48
C ARG A 198 -11.29 7.16 25.70
N VAL A 199 -10.89 7.14 24.42
CA VAL A 199 -10.90 8.30 23.50
C VAL A 199 -12.30 8.55 22.92
N VAL A 200 -13.13 7.52 22.81
CA VAL A 200 -14.53 7.64 22.37
C VAL A 200 -15.39 8.28 23.45
N THR A 201 -15.23 7.88 24.71
CA THR A 201 -15.95 8.46 25.86
C THR A 201 -15.38 9.80 26.34
N GLY A 202 -14.22 10.24 25.82
CA GLY A 202 -13.55 11.48 26.23
C GLY A 202 -12.84 11.39 27.58
N ALA A 203 -12.61 10.18 28.11
CA ALA A 203 -11.82 9.97 29.32
C ALA A 203 -10.34 10.34 29.13
N ILE A 204 -9.83 10.27 27.89
CA ILE A 204 -8.51 10.80 27.47
C ILE A 204 -8.65 11.56 26.15
N THR A 205 -7.78 12.55 25.91
CA THR A 205 -7.84 13.47 24.75
C THR A 205 -7.31 12.87 23.45
N ALA A 206 -6.36 11.94 23.55
CA ALA A 206 -5.72 11.23 22.45
C ALA A 206 -5.31 9.82 22.93
N HIS A 207 -4.90 8.96 22.01
CA HIS A 207 -4.35 7.64 22.35
C HIS A 207 -3.05 7.76 23.16
N ASP A 208 -2.91 6.86 24.12
CA ASP A 208 -1.72 6.70 24.99
C ASP A 208 -1.11 5.30 24.80
N ARG A 209 -0.11 4.95 25.61
CA ARG A 209 0.50 3.60 25.59
C ARG A 209 -0.51 2.46 25.79
N TYR A 210 -1.56 2.66 26.58
CA TYR A 210 -2.56 1.64 26.84
C TYR A 210 -3.51 1.51 25.65
N SER A 211 -3.73 2.58 24.89
CA SER A 211 -4.43 2.53 23.60
C SER A 211 -3.68 1.65 22.59
N ASP A 212 -2.36 1.73 22.52
CA ASP A 212 -1.56 0.80 21.72
C ASP A 212 -1.74 -0.66 22.18
N TRP A 213 -1.84 -0.92 23.50
CA TRP A 213 -2.09 -2.27 24.01
C TRP A 213 -3.50 -2.79 23.68
N TYR A 214 -4.51 -1.91 23.63
CA TYR A 214 -5.86 -2.25 23.19
C TYR A 214 -5.90 -2.53 21.68
N ALA A 215 -5.27 -1.69 20.86
CA ALA A 215 -5.08 -1.92 19.44
C ALA A 215 -4.32 -3.24 19.18
N LEU A 216 -3.28 -3.55 19.96
CA LEU A 216 -2.58 -4.83 19.88
C LEU A 216 -3.51 -6.01 20.18
N ALA A 217 -4.36 -5.94 21.21
CA ALA A 217 -5.36 -6.97 21.46
C ALA A 217 -6.40 -7.10 20.33
N LEU A 218 -6.80 -6.00 19.68
CA LEU A 218 -7.65 -6.05 18.48
C LEU A 218 -6.92 -6.73 17.29
N ALA A 219 -5.64 -6.44 17.08
CA ALA A 219 -4.82 -7.08 16.06
C ALA A 219 -4.70 -8.60 16.31
N MET A 220 -4.53 -9.03 17.56
CA MET A 220 -4.54 -10.45 17.93
C MET A 220 -5.92 -11.08 17.70
N TYR A 221 -6.99 -10.45 18.17
CA TYR A 221 -8.35 -10.97 18.04
C TYR A 221 -8.74 -11.19 16.57
N ARG A 222 -8.57 -10.16 15.73
CA ARG A 222 -8.91 -10.22 14.30
C ARG A 222 -7.89 -11.03 13.49
N GLY A 223 -6.60 -10.97 13.84
CA GLY A 223 -5.54 -11.66 13.09
C GLY A 223 -5.43 -13.15 13.35
N LEU A 224 -5.67 -13.62 14.58
CA LEU A 224 -5.67 -15.04 14.94
C LEU A 224 -6.97 -15.73 14.53
N LEU A 225 -8.13 -15.10 14.76
CA LEU A 225 -9.43 -15.74 14.60
C LEU A 225 -10.19 -15.32 13.33
N LEU A 226 -9.73 -14.31 12.58
CA LEU A 226 -10.40 -13.76 11.38
C LEU A 226 -11.85 -13.29 11.62
N VAL A 227 -12.18 -12.98 12.87
CA VAL A 227 -13.53 -12.64 13.32
C VAL A 227 -14.08 -11.41 12.60
N PRO A 228 -15.31 -11.47 12.05
CA PRO A 228 -15.96 -10.31 11.47
C PRO A 228 -16.38 -9.33 12.58
N GLY A 229 -16.01 -8.06 12.40
CA GLY A 229 -16.46 -6.96 13.24
C GLY A 229 -15.35 -6.32 14.08
N ASN A 230 -15.69 -5.19 14.68
CA ASN A 230 -14.71 -4.23 15.15
C ASN A 230 -14.67 -4.03 16.67
N LEU A 231 -15.67 -4.52 17.41
CA LEU A 231 -15.90 -4.21 18.84
C LEU A 231 -16.13 -2.70 19.11
N ASP A 232 -16.60 -1.96 18.10
CA ASP A 232 -17.05 -0.57 18.24
C ASP A 232 -18.24 -0.45 19.22
N GLN A 233 -18.48 0.75 19.74
CA GLN A 233 -19.61 1.01 20.64
C GLN A 233 -20.95 0.73 19.94
N ASN A 234 -21.83 0.01 20.61
CA ASN A 234 -23.20 -0.19 20.18
C ASN A 234 -24.02 1.11 20.29
N PRO A 235 -25.13 1.27 19.54
CA PRO A 235 -26.00 2.45 19.62
C PRO A 235 -26.62 2.71 21.00
N ASP A 236 -26.68 1.70 21.88
CA ASP A 236 -27.13 1.82 23.27
C ASP A 236 -26.01 2.26 24.24
N GLY A 237 -24.81 2.54 23.73
CA GLY A 237 -23.64 2.92 24.50
C GLY A 237 -22.83 1.74 25.09
N SER A 238 -23.31 0.50 24.94
CA SER A 238 -22.59 -0.69 25.42
C SER A 238 -21.40 -1.05 24.53
N TRP A 239 -20.45 -1.80 25.10
CA TRP A 239 -19.26 -2.26 24.40
C TRP A 239 -19.33 -3.78 24.14
N PRO A 240 -19.22 -4.25 22.88
CA PRO A 240 -19.18 -5.66 22.56
C PRO A 240 -17.99 -6.37 23.21
N ARG A 241 -18.22 -7.59 23.69
CA ARG A 241 -17.17 -8.48 24.22
C ARG A 241 -16.56 -9.34 23.10
N PRO A 242 -15.33 -9.86 23.25
CA PRO A 242 -14.74 -10.81 22.30
C PRO A 242 -15.41 -12.19 22.43
N SER A 243 -16.62 -12.34 21.89
CA SER A 243 -17.46 -13.54 22.03
C SER A 243 -17.16 -14.66 21.03
N GLN A 244 -16.37 -14.39 19.98
CA GLN A 244 -16.06 -15.35 18.92
C GLN A 244 -14.74 -16.09 19.17
N ILE A 245 -14.42 -16.36 20.45
CA ILE A 245 -13.27 -17.18 20.85
C ILE A 245 -13.76 -18.65 20.97
N PRO A 246 -13.20 -19.60 20.19
CA PRO A 246 -13.65 -20.98 20.22
C PRO A 246 -13.18 -21.70 21.49
N ALA A 247 -13.93 -22.72 21.94
CA ALA A 247 -13.66 -23.44 23.19
C ALA A 247 -12.31 -24.18 23.24
N GLY A 248 -11.70 -24.46 22.08
CA GLY A 248 -10.36 -25.05 21.95
C GLY A 248 -9.23 -24.04 21.77
N PHE A 249 -9.49 -22.73 21.88
CA PHE A 249 -8.45 -21.71 21.75
C PHE A 249 -7.48 -21.76 22.95
N PRO A 250 -6.16 -21.51 22.75
CA PRO A 250 -5.18 -21.55 23.84
C PRO A 250 -5.58 -20.63 25.01
N ALA A 251 -5.70 -21.22 26.21
CA ALA A 251 -6.22 -20.54 27.39
C ALA A 251 -5.43 -19.27 27.80
N PRO A 252 -4.08 -19.22 27.71
CA PRO A 252 -3.33 -17.98 27.94
C PRO A 252 -3.79 -16.84 27.01
N LEU A 253 -3.86 -17.09 25.69
CA LEU A 253 -4.30 -16.11 24.70
C LEU A 253 -5.76 -15.68 24.92
N ALA A 254 -6.66 -16.63 25.24
CA ALA A 254 -8.04 -16.32 25.61
C ALA A 254 -8.11 -15.37 26.82
N GLY A 255 -7.28 -15.62 27.84
CA GLY A 255 -7.16 -14.78 29.03
C GLY A 255 -6.71 -13.36 28.72
N LEU A 256 -5.70 -13.18 27.85
CA LEU A 256 -5.22 -11.86 27.42
C LEU A 256 -6.26 -11.08 26.60
N LEU A 257 -6.96 -11.76 25.69
CA LEU A 257 -8.10 -11.19 24.94
C LEU A 257 -9.18 -10.71 25.90
N HIS A 258 -9.63 -11.57 26.83
CA HIS A 258 -10.69 -11.21 27.76
C HIS A 258 -10.30 -10.08 28.71
N ARG A 259 -9.08 -10.10 29.26
CA ARG A 259 -8.54 -9.03 30.13
C ARG A 259 -8.54 -7.65 29.50
N THR A 260 -8.34 -7.59 28.18
CA THR A 260 -8.12 -6.33 27.44
C THR A 260 -9.36 -5.82 26.75
N LEU A 261 -10.20 -6.71 26.21
CA LEU A 261 -11.32 -6.36 25.33
C LEU A 261 -12.71 -6.50 26.00
N SER A 262 -12.85 -7.22 27.13
CA SER A 262 -14.18 -7.45 27.75
C SER A 262 -14.66 -6.30 28.64
N ASP A 263 -13.74 -5.45 29.09
CA ASP A 263 -13.96 -4.22 29.84
C ASP A 263 -12.97 -3.17 29.29
N PRO A 264 -13.26 -2.61 28.11
CA PRO A 264 -12.26 -1.87 27.36
C PRO A 264 -12.07 -0.43 27.86
N LEU A 265 -12.88 0.05 28.81
CA LEU A 265 -12.65 1.35 29.45
C LEU A 265 -11.58 1.27 30.54
N ARG A 266 -11.28 0.07 31.06
CA ARG A 266 -10.23 -0.15 32.06
C ARG A 266 -8.87 -0.28 31.39
N GLU A 267 -7.96 0.64 31.73
CA GLU A 267 -6.55 0.60 31.29
C GLU A 267 -5.69 -0.35 32.13
N LYS A 268 -5.90 -0.36 33.46
CA LYS A 268 -5.07 -1.13 34.41
C LYS A 268 -5.39 -2.61 34.29
N GLY A 269 -4.42 -3.41 33.85
CA GLY A 269 -4.54 -4.87 33.68
C GLY A 269 -4.94 -5.32 32.27
N ARG A 270 -4.97 -4.40 31.29
CA ARG A 270 -4.84 -4.76 29.86
C ARG A 270 -3.58 -5.63 29.67
N ALA A 271 -3.60 -6.53 28.68
CA ALA A 271 -2.45 -7.38 28.36
C ALA A 271 -1.30 -6.52 27.81
N THR A 272 -0.12 -6.67 28.40
CA THR A 272 1.10 -6.02 27.92
C THR A 272 1.60 -6.68 26.64
N PRO A 273 2.36 -5.98 25.79
CA PRO A 273 2.94 -6.59 24.59
C PRO A 273 3.88 -7.77 24.89
N ALA A 274 4.57 -7.77 26.04
CA ALA A 274 5.42 -8.89 26.45
C ALA A 274 4.59 -10.16 26.75
N GLU A 275 3.49 -10.04 27.49
CA GLU A 275 2.56 -11.17 27.73
C GLU A 275 2.03 -11.75 26.41
N TRP A 276 1.82 -10.93 25.38
CA TRP A 276 1.44 -11.42 24.04
C TRP A 276 2.56 -12.20 23.36
N VAL A 277 3.82 -11.77 23.45
CA VAL A 277 4.96 -12.52 22.91
C VAL A 277 5.06 -13.90 23.57
N ASP A 278 5.01 -13.95 24.90
CA ASP A 278 5.12 -15.18 25.67
C ASP A 278 3.96 -16.14 25.34
N ALA A 279 2.72 -15.67 25.40
CA ALA A 279 1.54 -16.50 25.15
C ALA A 279 1.41 -16.96 23.69
N LEU A 280 1.87 -16.17 22.70
CA LEU A 280 1.90 -16.62 21.30
C LEU A 280 2.97 -17.69 21.06
N ARG A 281 4.14 -17.55 21.71
CA ARG A 281 5.21 -18.55 21.63
C ARG A 281 4.79 -19.85 22.31
N GLU A 282 4.30 -19.79 23.54
CA GLU A 282 3.77 -20.95 24.28
C GLU A 282 2.66 -21.69 23.51
N ALA A 283 1.77 -20.96 22.83
CA ALA A 283 0.63 -21.54 22.13
C ALA A 283 0.93 -22.19 20.78
N PHE A 284 2.00 -21.77 20.08
CA PHE A 284 2.22 -22.13 18.67
C PHE A 284 3.63 -22.59 18.32
N LEU A 285 4.60 -22.52 19.24
CA LEU A 285 5.98 -22.96 19.02
C LEU A 285 6.33 -24.14 19.93
N LEU A 286 6.96 -25.17 19.35
CA LEU A 286 7.56 -26.29 20.08
C LEU A 286 8.92 -25.92 20.69
N ASN A 287 9.60 -24.93 20.09
CA ASN A 287 10.85 -24.30 20.52
C ASN A 287 11.01 -22.97 19.77
N ASP A 288 12.04 -22.18 20.07
CA ASP A 288 12.29 -20.85 19.49
C ASP A 288 12.29 -20.73 17.95
N THR A 289 12.37 -21.85 17.22
CA THR A 289 12.45 -21.87 15.75
C THR A 289 11.40 -22.73 15.06
N GLN A 290 10.70 -23.61 15.79
CA GLN A 290 9.80 -24.61 15.21
C GLN A 290 8.37 -24.41 15.69
N PHE A 291 7.44 -24.34 14.75
CA PHE A 291 6.00 -24.26 15.02
C PHE A 291 5.38 -25.62 15.34
N ASP A 292 4.28 -25.60 16.10
CA ASP A 292 3.37 -26.74 16.24
C ASP A 292 2.35 -26.73 15.10
N ASP A 293 2.56 -27.59 14.10
CA ASP A 293 1.69 -27.75 12.93
C ASP A 293 0.25 -28.13 13.29
N ASN A 294 0.02 -28.82 14.42
CA ASN A 294 -1.31 -29.17 14.88
C ASN A 294 -2.00 -27.95 15.51
N ALA A 295 -1.32 -27.18 16.36
CA ALA A 295 -1.87 -25.94 16.91
C ALA A 295 -2.21 -24.92 15.81
N LEU A 296 -1.32 -24.77 14.81
CA LEU A 296 -1.58 -23.93 13.63
C LEU A 296 -2.78 -24.43 12.82
N ARG A 297 -2.92 -25.75 12.60
CA ARG A 297 -4.06 -26.33 11.89
C ARG A 297 -5.38 -26.09 12.63
N GLN A 298 -5.42 -26.23 13.95
CA GLN A 298 -6.61 -25.91 14.74
C GLN A 298 -6.97 -24.42 14.64
N LEU A 299 -5.97 -23.53 14.56
CA LEU A 299 -6.20 -22.10 14.36
C LEU A 299 -6.79 -21.77 12.99
N ASP A 300 -6.30 -22.39 11.90
CA ASP A 300 -6.90 -22.22 10.58
C ASP A 300 -8.31 -22.81 10.52
N LEU A 301 -8.56 -24.01 11.07
CA LEU A 301 -9.92 -24.59 11.14
C LEU A 301 -10.92 -23.69 11.89
N ALA A 302 -10.49 -23.05 12.98
CA ALA A 302 -11.31 -22.10 13.71
C ALA A 302 -11.57 -20.81 12.90
N ALA A 303 -10.55 -20.29 12.21
CA ALA A 303 -10.63 -19.06 11.44
C ALA A 303 -11.39 -19.24 10.10
N ASP A 304 -11.37 -20.44 9.53
CA ASP A 304 -12.07 -20.80 8.29
C ASP A 304 -13.59 -20.73 8.44
N ALA A 305 -14.13 -20.87 9.66
CA ALA A 305 -15.54 -20.62 9.96
C ALA A 305 -15.99 -19.17 9.64
N HIS A 306 -15.04 -18.24 9.52
CA HIS A 306 -15.27 -16.84 9.16
C HIS A 306 -14.86 -16.51 7.71
N ARG A 307 -14.19 -17.44 7.00
CA ARG A 307 -13.94 -17.29 5.55
C ARG A 307 -15.23 -17.55 4.77
N PRO A 308 -15.45 -16.88 3.62
CA PRO A 308 -16.54 -17.26 2.74
C PRO A 308 -16.34 -18.71 2.27
N PRO A 309 -17.40 -19.53 2.17
CA PRO A 309 -17.29 -20.91 1.72
C PRO A 309 -16.73 -20.96 0.29
N PRO A 310 -15.94 -21.99 -0.07
CA PRO A 310 -15.53 -22.20 -1.45
C PRO A 310 -16.77 -22.38 -2.33
N PRO A 311 -16.75 -21.91 -3.59
CA PRO A 311 -17.91 -22.02 -4.48
C PRO A 311 -18.29 -23.48 -4.71
N THR A 312 -19.52 -23.85 -4.31
CA THR A 312 -20.01 -25.23 -4.39
C THR A 312 -20.15 -25.66 -5.85
N THR A 313 -19.23 -26.49 -6.34
CA THR A 313 -19.26 -27.02 -7.71
C THR A 313 -20.42 -28.01 -7.86
N GLN A 314 -21.60 -27.53 -8.22
CA GLN A 314 -22.69 -28.41 -8.66
C GLN A 314 -22.32 -29.02 -10.02
N PHE A 315 -21.93 -30.29 -10.01
CA PHE A 315 -21.80 -31.09 -11.22
C PHE A 315 -23.18 -31.25 -11.87
N GLN A 316 -23.53 -30.35 -12.79
CA GLN A 316 -24.62 -30.60 -13.72
C GLN A 316 -24.16 -31.67 -14.74
N PRO A 317 -24.93 -32.75 -14.96
CA PRO A 317 -24.64 -33.69 -16.03
C PRO A 317 -24.65 -32.98 -17.39
N LEU A 318 -23.67 -33.27 -18.24
CA LEU A 318 -23.60 -32.70 -19.58
C LEU A 318 -24.88 -33.01 -20.37
N PRO A 319 -25.54 -32.01 -20.99
CA PRO A 319 -26.70 -32.27 -21.84
C PRO A 319 -26.30 -33.11 -23.07
N PRO A 320 -27.20 -33.95 -23.60
CA PRO A 320 -26.89 -34.85 -24.71
C PRO A 320 -26.55 -34.06 -25.98
N VAL A 321 -25.49 -34.50 -26.67
CA VAL A 321 -24.97 -33.85 -27.89
C VAL A 321 -26.04 -33.86 -29.00
N PRO A 322 -26.42 -32.70 -29.57
CA PRO A 322 -27.33 -32.65 -30.71
C PRO A 322 -26.73 -33.35 -31.93
N GLN A 323 -27.42 -34.35 -32.48
CA GLN A 323 -27.02 -34.97 -33.74
C GLN A 323 -27.30 -34.03 -34.92
N GLY A 324 -26.28 -33.28 -35.36
CA GLY A 324 -26.48 -32.29 -36.41
C GLY A 324 -25.26 -31.50 -36.89
N VAL A 325 -24.02 -31.98 -36.67
CA VAL A 325 -22.82 -31.32 -37.21
C VAL A 325 -22.38 -32.03 -38.49
N ARG A 326 -22.55 -31.37 -39.64
CA ARG A 326 -21.93 -31.82 -40.91
C ARG A 326 -20.42 -31.65 -40.80
N THR A 327 -19.68 -32.66 -41.24
CA THR A 327 -18.22 -32.63 -41.39
C THR A 327 -17.78 -31.46 -42.29
N PRO A 328 -16.76 -30.67 -41.91
CA PRO A 328 -16.17 -29.67 -42.79
C PRO A 328 -15.56 -30.34 -44.03
N GLN A 329 -15.81 -29.79 -45.23
CA GLN A 329 -15.06 -30.15 -46.43
C GLN A 329 -13.65 -29.53 -46.37
N PRO A 330 -12.63 -30.20 -46.93
CA PRO A 330 -11.28 -29.62 -47.02
C PRO A 330 -11.26 -28.41 -47.96
N MET A 331 -10.64 -27.31 -47.51
CA MET A 331 -10.47 -26.10 -48.34
C MET A 331 -9.41 -26.31 -49.43
N PRO A 332 -9.56 -25.70 -50.63
CA PRO A 332 -8.55 -25.75 -51.67
C PRO A 332 -7.31 -24.91 -51.31
N THR A 333 -6.13 -25.40 -51.72
CA THR A 333 -4.84 -24.76 -51.45
C THR A 333 -4.69 -23.44 -52.20
N VAL A 334 -4.57 -22.33 -51.48
CA VAL A 334 -4.22 -21.03 -52.08
C VAL A 334 -2.69 -20.87 -52.06
N GLN A 335 -2.07 -20.86 -53.25
CA GLN A 335 -0.65 -20.49 -53.39
C GLN A 335 -0.47 -19.00 -53.05
N GLN A 336 0.40 -18.70 -52.10
CA GLN A 336 0.82 -17.32 -51.82
C GLN A 336 1.70 -16.78 -52.96
N SER A 337 1.36 -15.60 -53.46
CA SER A 337 2.17 -14.86 -54.44
C SER A 337 3.17 -13.95 -53.72
N LEU A 338 4.45 -14.10 -54.07
CA LEU A 338 5.57 -13.33 -53.52
C LEU A 338 5.66 -11.92 -54.14
N TYR A 339 4.92 -10.94 -53.63
CA TYR A 339 5.21 -9.51 -53.84
C TYR A 339 4.78 -8.65 -52.63
N PRO A 340 5.62 -7.72 -52.14
CA PRO A 340 5.25 -6.79 -51.07
C PRO A 340 4.41 -5.62 -51.61
N PRO A 341 3.36 -5.15 -50.90
CA PRO A 341 2.63 -3.94 -51.27
C PRO A 341 3.47 -2.68 -51.02
N GLN A 342 3.46 -1.77 -51.98
CA GLN A 342 4.22 -0.51 -51.90
C GLN A 342 3.55 0.51 -50.96
N TYR A 343 4.37 1.15 -50.13
CA TYR A 343 3.93 2.19 -49.18
C TYR A 343 3.57 3.49 -49.92
N ARG A 344 2.39 4.04 -49.64
CA ARG A 344 1.93 5.34 -50.18
C ARG A 344 1.60 6.27 -49.01
N PRO A 345 2.31 7.40 -48.81
CA PRO A 345 2.04 8.28 -47.68
C PRO A 345 0.70 8.99 -47.87
N GLN A 346 -0.22 8.85 -46.91
CA GLN A 346 -1.39 9.74 -46.81
C GLN A 346 -1.04 10.92 -45.89
N GLN A 347 -1.39 12.13 -46.31
CA GLN A 347 -1.13 13.36 -45.56
C GLN A 347 -2.04 13.44 -44.33
N ALA A 348 -1.48 13.94 -43.22
CA ALA A 348 -2.23 14.15 -41.98
C ALA A 348 -3.28 15.28 -42.16
N ALA A 349 -4.54 14.98 -41.86
CA ALA A 349 -5.59 15.99 -41.78
C ALA A 349 -5.48 16.77 -40.47
N MET A 350 -5.43 18.10 -40.54
CA MET A 350 -5.45 18.96 -39.35
C MET A 350 -6.85 18.95 -38.71
N VAL A 351 -6.98 18.35 -37.53
CA VAL A 351 -8.19 18.47 -36.70
C VAL A 351 -8.06 19.71 -35.82
N GLN A 352 -8.95 20.69 -36.01
CA GLN A 352 -9.01 21.88 -35.15
C GLN A 352 -9.62 21.54 -33.77
N PRO A 353 -9.12 22.13 -32.67
CA PRO A 353 -9.71 21.92 -31.35
C PRO A 353 -11.03 22.72 -31.22
N PRO A 354 -12.14 22.11 -30.75
CA PRO A 354 -13.38 22.84 -30.49
C PRO A 354 -13.27 23.75 -29.27
N ALA A 355 -14.02 24.86 -29.30
CA ALA A 355 -13.91 25.96 -28.34
C ALA A 355 -14.37 25.59 -26.91
N ARG A 356 -13.70 26.17 -25.91
CA ARG A 356 -14.04 26.01 -24.47
C ARG A 356 -15.27 26.84 -24.10
N SER A 357 -16.33 26.20 -23.63
CA SER A 357 -17.50 26.87 -23.04
C SER A 357 -17.21 27.29 -21.59
N SER A 358 -17.39 28.57 -21.27
CA SER A 358 -16.82 29.23 -20.08
C SER A 358 -17.67 29.17 -18.80
N TYR A 359 -18.72 28.36 -18.74
CA TYR A 359 -19.73 28.44 -17.67
C TYR A 359 -19.41 27.65 -16.39
N VAL A 360 -18.45 26.72 -16.41
CA VAL A 360 -18.13 25.88 -15.24
C VAL A 360 -17.24 26.60 -14.21
N VAL A 361 -16.40 27.55 -14.65
CA VAL A 361 -15.45 28.26 -13.77
C VAL A 361 -16.16 29.23 -12.79
N ALA A 362 -17.30 29.78 -13.18
CA ALA A 362 -18.04 30.75 -12.36
C ALA A 362 -18.64 30.11 -11.08
N ALA A 363 -19.13 28.87 -11.15
CA ALA A 363 -19.80 28.22 -10.02
C ALA A 363 -18.85 27.84 -8.89
N VAL A 364 -17.63 27.38 -9.22
CA VAL A 364 -16.63 26.92 -8.23
C VAL A 364 -16.02 28.10 -7.45
N VAL A 365 -15.80 29.24 -8.12
CA VAL A 365 -15.23 30.45 -7.50
C VAL A 365 -16.20 31.09 -6.49
N VAL A 366 -17.50 31.10 -6.80
CA VAL A 366 -18.53 31.66 -5.88
C VAL A 366 -18.69 30.79 -4.62
N LEU A 367 -18.63 29.46 -4.75
CA LEU A 367 -18.72 28.57 -3.59
C LEU A 367 -17.48 28.67 -2.67
N GLY A 368 -16.28 28.81 -3.25
CA GLY A 368 -15.05 29.04 -2.50
C GLY A 368 -15.05 30.37 -1.73
N LEU A 369 -15.50 31.46 -2.36
CA LEU A 369 -15.58 32.78 -1.72
C LEU A 369 -16.58 32.83 -0.55
N LEU A 370 -17.69 32.11 -0.62
CA LEU A 370 -18.65 32.02 0.49
C LEU A 370 -18.06 31.32 1.72
N VAL A 371 -17.27 30.25 1.55
CA VAL A 371 -16.59 29.57 2.67
C VAL A 371 -15.53 30.47 3.32
N VAL A 372 -14.78 31.24 2.53
CA VAL A 372 -13.77 32.18 3.05
C VAL A 372 -14.42 33.34 3.81
N LEU A 373 -15.55 33.89 3.32
CA LEU A 373 -16.24 35.00 3.98
C LEU A 373 -16.91 34.58 5.30
N VAL A 374 -17.48 33.37 5.38
CA VAL A 374 -18.01 32.83 6.64
C VAL A 374 -16.88 32.55 7.64
N GLY A 375 -15.74 32.02 7.18
CA GLY A 375 -14.55 31.83 8.03
C GLY A 375 -13.97 33.14 8.58
N ALA A 376 -13.88 34.19 7.75
CA ALA A 376 -13.39 35.51 8.16
C ALA A 376 -14.35 36.21 9.15
N GLY A 377 -15.67 36.07 8.96
CA GLY A 377 -16.67 36.65 9.86
C GLY A 377 -16.62 36.11 11.29
N VAL A 378 -16.34 34.82 11.47
CA VAL A 378 -16.21 34.18 12.79
C VAL A 378 -14.89 34.56 13.48
N MET A 379 -13.83 34.86 12.72
CA MET A 379 -12.54 35.30 13.28
C MET A 379 -12.59 36.74 13.81
N TYR A 380 -13.41 37.62 13.22
CA TYR A 380 -13.48 39.04 13.58
C TYR A 380 -14.28 39.32 14.88
N THR A 381 -15.14 38.39 15.32
CA THR A 381 -16.01 38.60 16.51
C THR A 381 -15.37 38.17 17.83
N VAL A 382 -14.28 37.39 17.80
CA VAL A 382 -13.60 36.89 19.02
C VAL A 382 -12.49 37.84 19.50
N SER A 383 -12.05 38.81 18.68
CA SER A 383 -10.90 39.68 18.98
C SER A 383 -11.23 41.01 19.69
N ARG A 384 -12.38 41.14 20.36
CA ARG A 384 -12.71 42.31 21.21
C ARG A 384 -13.24 41.89 22.57
N GLY A 385 -12.35 41.80 23.55
CA GLY A 385 -12.66 41.40 24.92
C GLY A 385 -11.59 41.81 25.94
N SER A 386 -11.47 43.13 26.16
CA SER A 386 -10.87 43.79 27.34
C SER A 386 -9.42 43.49 27.76
N ALA A 387 -8.63 44.57 27.86
CA ALA A 387 -7.32 44.57 28.48
C ALA A 387 -7.40 44.70 30.02
N THR A 388 -6.33 44.28 30.71
CA THR A 388 -5.87 44.95 31.93
C THR A 388 -4.36 44.90 32.05
N ALA A 389 -3.77 45.98 32.58
CA ALA A 389 -2.32 46.19 32.60
C ALA A 389 -1.62 45.52 33.79
N GLY A 390 -0.33 45.22 33.63
CA GLY A 390 0.56 44.72 34.67
C GLY A 390 2.00 45.15 34.42
N THR A 391 2.33 46.41 34.73
CA THR A 391 3.69 46.95 34.64
C THR A 391 4.59 46.43 35.75
N ALA A 392 5.79 45.96 35.40
CA ALA A 392 6.93 45.89 36.30
C ALA A 392 8.21 46.31 35.53
N LEU A 393 9.02 47.17 36.16
CA LEU A 393 10.14 47.89 35.53
C LEU A 393 11.50 47.37 36.01
N THR A 394 12.49 47.48 35.13
CA THR A 394 13.93 47.77 35.39
C THR A 394 14.74 46.94 36.40
N SER A 395 15.78 46.27 35.89
CA SER A 395 17.22 46.40 36.25
C SER A 395 18.00 45.25 35.57
N GLY A 396 19.27 45.32 35.17
CA GLY A 396 20.23 46.43 35.12
C GLY A 396 21.67 45.89 34.89
N THR A 397 22.38 46.46 33.91
CA THR A 397 23.86 46.61 33.86
C THR A 397 24.80 45.37 33.67
N SER A 398 25.48 45.43 32.52
CA SER A 398 26.70 44.77 32.00
C SER A 398 27.89 44.38 32.92
N LEU A 399 28.66 43.36 32.49
CA LEU A 399 30.13 43.29 32.21
C LEU A 399 30.49 41.79 31.97
N SER A 400 31.56 41.29 31.35
CA SER A 400 32.62 41.69 30.39
C SER A 400 33.65 40.54 30.34
N THR A 401 34.58 40.51 29.35
CA THR A 401 35.68 39.52 29.16
C THR A 401 35.22 38.09 28.82
N GLY A 402 35.86 37.26 27.99
CA GLY A 402 37.18 37.15 27.36
C GLY A 402 37.39 35.63 27.15
N THR A 403 38.13 35.05 26.20
CA THR A 403 39.24 35.47 25.34
C THR A 403 39.42 34.39 24.26
N SER A 404 39.80 34.73 23.02
CA SER A 404 40.31 33.74 22.05
C SER A 404 41.83 33.60 22.16
N PRO A 405 42.41 32.48 21.69
CA PRO A 405 43.35 32.69 20.59
C PRO A 405 43.26 31.64 19.46
N SER A 406 43.53 32.12 18.25
CA SER A 406 44.03 31.40 17.08
C SER A 406 45.43 30.77 17.38
N THR A 407 46.08 29.93 16.58
CA THR A 407 46.31 29.96 15.12
C THR A 407 46.95 28.64 14.67
N GLY A 408 46.91 28.28 13.38
CA GLY A 408 47.74 27.19 12.84
C GLY A 408 47.50 26.91 11.36
N THR A 409 48.47 27.23 10.48
CA THR A 409 48.40 27.01 9.02
C THR A 409 49.80 26.70 8.48
N SER A 410 49.89 25.99 7.35
CA SER A 410 51.09 25.70 6.49
C SER A 410 51.70 24.30 6.64
N GLN A 411 52.36 23.66 5.64
CA GLN A 411 52.22 23.65 4.16
C GLN A 411 53.15 22.56 3.56
N SER A 412 52.78 21.96 2.41
CA SER A 412 53.68 21.37 1.36
C SER A 412 54.47 20.05 1.56
N GLY A 413 54.77 19.36 0.43
CA GLY A 413 55.73 18.24 0.28
C GLY A 413 55.11 16.91 -0.24
N ALA A 414 54.85 16.68 -1.53
CA ALA A 414 55.74 16.31 -2.65
C ALA A 414 55.76 14.78 -2.96
N GLY A 415 55.63 14.40 -4.26
CA GLY A 415 55.47 13.01 -4.78
C GLY A 415 56.79 12.23 -5.01
N PRO A 416 56.91 11.28 -5.99
CA PRO A 416 56.17 11.10 -7.26
C PRO A 416 55.48 9.70 -7.40
N GLY A 417 54.58 9.41 -8.35
CA GLY A 417 54.79 9.18 -9.81
C GLY A 417 55.12 7.69 -10.07
N TYR A 418 54.58 6.96 -11.06
CA TYR A 418 53.75 7.27 -12.25
C TYR A 418 52.63 6.19 -12.36
N TYR A 419 51.92 5.84 -13.45
CA TYR A 419 51.97 6.14 -14.89
C TYR A 419 50.58 5.91 -15.53
N VAL A 420 50.34 6.40 -16.76
CA VAL A 420 49.12 6.20 -17.58
C VAL A 420 49.55 6.02 -19.05
N PRO A 421 48.85 5.20 -19.84
CA PRO A 421 48.50 5.67 -21.18
C PRO A 421 47.04 5.35 -21.60
N ASP A 422 46.36 6.39 -22.08
CA ASP A 422 45.31 6.33 -23.11
C ASP A 422 45.87 7.16 -24.29
N PRO A 423 45.74 6.69 -25.55
CA PRO A 423 44.65 7.24 -26.37
C PRO A 423 44.02 6.22 -27.34
N SER A 424 42.72 6.38 -27.64
CA SER A 424 42.31 6.93 -28.97
C SER A 424 40.81 6.90 -29.25
N THR A 425 40.32 7.97 -29.87
CA THR A 425 38.98 8.14 -30.44
C THR A 425 38.82 7.55 -31.85
N SER A 426 37.76 6.78 -32.11
CA SER A 426 37.22 6.58 -33.47
C SER A 426 35.79 5.99 -33.49
N TYR A 427 34.91 6.60 -34.28
CA TYR A 427 33.62 6.12 -34.82
C TYR A 427 33.47 6.79 -36.23
N PRO A 428 32.61 6.33 -37.18
CA PRO A 428 31.66 5.21 -37.13
C PRO A 428 31.66 4.27 -38.37
N ALA A 429 30.69 3.34 -38.38
CA ALA A 429 30.09 2.60 -39.53
C ALA A 429 30.77 1.29 -40.02
N PRO A 430 30.01 0.36 -40.67
CA PRO A 430 28.56 0.37 -40.95
C PRO A 430 27.75 -0.73 -40.22
N VAL A 431 26.45 -0.50 -40.09
CA VAL A 431 25.47 -1.54 -39.70
C VAL A 431 25.38 -2.64 -40.76
N THR A 432 25.67 -3.87 -40.38
CA THR A 432 25.30 -5.07 -41.16
C THR A 432 24.12 -5.74 -40.46
N THR A 433 22.92 -5.56 -41.02
CA THR A 433 21.70 -6.24 -40.60
C THR A 433 21.79 -7.73 -40.95
N THR A 434 22.35 -8.53 -40.03
CA THR A 434 22.18 -9.98 -40.08
C THR A 434 20.87 -10.31 -39.37
N GLU A 435 19.81 -10.48 -40.15
CA GLU A 435 18.51 -11.00 -39.73
C GLU A 435 18.68 -12.41 -39.15
N THR A 436 19.00 -12.49 -37.86
CA THR A 436 19.01 -13.74 -37.12
C THR A 436 17.65 -13.89 -36.47
N ALA A 437 16.75 -14.62 -37.13
CA ALA A 437 15.51 -15.07 -36.51
C ALA A 437 15.85 -15.83 -35.21
N PRO A 438 15.41 -15.38 -34.03
CA PRO A 438 15.64 -16.14 -32.81
C PRO A 438 14.81 -17.41 -32.88
N ALA A 439 15.49 -18.57 -32.92
CA ALA A 439 14.85 -19.83 -32.56
C ALA A 439 14.22 -19.66 -31.17
N THR A 440 13.02 -20.21 -30.99
CA THR A 440 12.16 -19.97 -29.82
C THR A 440 12.83 -20.44 -28.52
N VAL A 441 13.46 -19.52 -27.82
CA VAL A 441 13.43 -19.53 -26.36
C VAL A 441 11.99 -19.37 -25.92
N ASP A 442 11.51 -20.22 -25.01
CA ASP A 442 10.17 -20.10 -24.45
C ASP A 442 10.04 -18.75 -23.72
N ALA A 443 9.38 -17.80 -24.38
CA ALA A 443 9.18 -16.47 -23.85
C ALA A 443 8.30 -16.55 -22.60
N ASP A 444 8.74 -15.92 -21.50
CA ASP A 444 7.98 -15.84 -20.25
C ASP A 444 6.52 -15.42 -20.54
N PRO A 445 5.53 -16.27 -20.22
CA PRO A 445 4.14 -15.97 -20.50
C PRO A 445 3.64 -14.67 -19.86
N GLU A 446 4.22 -14.24 -18.74
CA GLU A 446 3.86 -12.95 -18.13
C GLU A 446 4.39 -11.76 -18.94
N ALA A 447 5.64 -11.83 -19.41
CA ALA A 447 6.20 -10.86 -20.35
C ALA A 447 5.37 -10.76 -21.64
N VAL A 448 4.87 -11.88 -22.17
CA VAL A 448 3.99 -11.89 -23.35
C VAL A 448 2.63 -11.24 -23.06
N LEU A 449 1.99 -11.56 -21.93
CA LEU A 449 0.74 -10.92 -21.50
C LEU A 449 0.90 -9.41 -21.29
N ARG A 450 2.01 -8.99 -20.68
CA ARG A 450 2.38 -7.57 -20.48
C ARG A 450 2.61 -6.85 -21.80
N ALA A 451 3.34 -7.45 -22.74
CA ALA A 451 3.59 -6.89 -24.07
C ALA A 451 2.28 -6.74 -24.87
N GLN A 452 1.39 -7.74 -24.80
CA GLN A 452 0.09 -7.69 -25.47
C GLN A 452 -0.81 -6.62 -24.86
N ALA A 453 -0.91 -6.53 -23.54
CA ALA A 453 -1.73 -5.49 -22.89
C ALA A 453 -1.19 -4.07 -23.17
N ALA A 454 0.13 -3.90 -23.30
CA ALA A 454 0.74 -2.64 -23.71
C ALA A 454 0.45 -2.28 -25.18
N ALA A 455 0.34 -3.29 -26.07
CA ALA A 455 -0.04 -3.09 -27.46
C ALA A 455 -1.54 -2.77 -27.63
N ASP A 456 -2.40 -3.41 -26.83
CA ASP A 456 -3.85 -3.17 -26.84
C ASP A 456 -4.24 -1.85 -26.12
N TYR A 457 -3.40 -1.36 -25.19
CA TYR A 457 -3.67 -0.20 -24.32
C TYR A 457 -4.23 1.04 -25.03
N PRO A 458 -3.70 1.53 -26.17
CA PRO A 458 -4.26 2.71 -26.84
C PRO A 458 -5.73 2.55 -27.24
N GLN A 459 -6.14 1.35 -27.66
CA GLN A 459 -7.53 1.07 -28.03
C GLN A 459 -8.44 0.86 -26.81
N VAL A 460 -7.88 0.45 -25.67
CA VAL A 460 -8.63 0.36 -24.40
C VAL A 460 -8.83 1.75 -23.79
N GLU A 461 -7.87 2.67 -23.94
CA GLU A 461 -8.00 4.06 -23.47
C GLU A 461 -9.08 4.86 -24.21
N GLU A 462 -9.33 4.57 -25.49
CA GLU A 462 -10.47 5.15 -26.24
C GLU A 462 -11.84 4.80 -25.62
N LEU A 463 -11.90 3.74 -24.79
CA LEU A 463 -13.09 3.26 -24.08
C LEU A 463 -13.19 3.81 -22.64
N ALA A 464 -12.26 4.66 -22.20
CA ALA A 464 -12.29 5.23 -20.87
C ALA A 464 -13.54 6.11 -20.65
N GLY A 465 -14.30 5.83 -19.60
CA GLY A 465 -15.61 6.41 -19.31
C GLY A 465 -16.79 5.65 -19.92
N GLN A 466 -16.55 4.55 -20.64
CA GLN A 466 -17.59 3.76 -21.33
C GLN A 466 -17.77 2.37 -20.71
N TRP A 467 -18.97 1.82 -20.86
CA TRP A 467 -19.28 0.43 -20.54
C TRP A 467 -18.86 -0.49 -21.69
N VAL A 468 -18.16 -1.57 -21.42
CA VAL A 468 -17.71 -2.56 -22.41
C VAL A 468 -18.16 -3.97 -22.03
N PRO A 469 -18.36 -4.88 -22.99
CA PRO A 469 -18.47 -6.31 -22.71
C PRO A 469 -17.12 -6.85 -22.21
N GLN A 470 -17.10 -7.40 -21.00
CA GLN A 470 -15.96 -8.11 -20.44
C GLN A 470 -16.17 -9.62 -20.61
N LEU A 471 -15.25 -10.26 -21.33
CA LEU A 471 -15.32 -11.69 -21.68
C LEU A 471 -14.50 -12.58 -20.73
N SER A 472 -13.50 -12.02 -20.04
CA SER A 472 -12.77 -12.77 -19.01
C SER A 472 -12.01 -11.88 -18.04
N SER A 473 -11.62 -12.45 -16.91
CA SER A 473 -10.74 -11.84 -15.92
C SER A 473 -10.02 -12.95 -15.15
N LYS A 474 -8.71 -13.11 -15.35
CA LYS A 474 -7.89 -14.16 -14.69
C LYS A 474 -6.61 -13.56 -14.10
N ALA A 475 -6.36 -13.83 -12.83
CA ALA A 475 -5.08 -13.58 -12.15
C ALA A 475 -4.33 -14.89 -11.89
N VAL A 476 -3.02 -14.82 -11.61
CA VAL A 476 -2.28 -16.01 -11.16
C VAL A 476 -2.90 -16.58 -9.88
N GLY A 477 -3.14 -17.88 -9.86
CA GLY A 477 -3.85 -18.57 -8.76
C GLY A 477 -5.37 -18.52 -8.85
N THR A 478 -5.97 -17.93 -9.90
CA THR A 478 -7.41 -18.08 -10.15
C THR A 478 -7.73 -19.56 -10.37
N GLN A 479 -8.75 -20.07 -9.69
CA GLN A 479 -9.28 -21.41 -9.96
C GLN A 479 -10.60 -21.25 -10.71
N ASP A 480 -10.67 -21.77 -11.94
CA ASP A 480 -11.88 -21.73 -12.76
C ASP A 480 -11.84 -22.85 -13.81
N ASP A 481 -13.00 -23.40 -14.19
CA ASP A 481 -13.11 -24.60 -15.06
C ASP A 481 -12.20 -25.79 -14.65
N GLY A 482 -11.90 -25.91 -13.35
CA GLY A 482 -10.96 -26.91 -12.81
C GLY A 482 -9.47 -26.63 -13.07
N ILE A 483 -9.14 -25.50 -13.69
CA ILE A 483 -7.77 -25.06 -13.97
C ILE A 483 -7.32 -24.08 -12.86
N THR A 484 -6.15 -24.32 -12.27
CA THR A 484 -5.43 -23.28 -11.52
C THR A 484 -4.58 -22.48 -12.50
N TYR A 485 -4.96 -21.23 -12.73
CA TYR A 485 -4.35 -20.38 -13.75
C TYR A 485 -2.98 -19.86 -13.30
N GLY A 486 -1.91 -20.38 -13.88
CA GLY A 486 -0.60 -19.70 -13.94
C GLY A 486 -0.50 -18.80 -15.19
N ASN A 487 0.55 -17.98 -15.30
CA ASN A 487 0.75 -17.08 -16.44
C ASN A 487 0.66 -17.79 -17.81
N ALA A 488 1.20 -19.02 -17.91
CA ALA A 488 1.08 -19.86 -19.12
C ALA A 488 -0.38 -20.19 -19.49
N ALA A 489 -1.20 -20.56 -18.51
CA ALA A 489 -2.61 -20.88 -18.71
C ALA A 489 -3.44 -19.64 -19.06
N ILE A 490 -3.12 -18.48 -18.45
CA ILE A 490 -3.78 -17.21 -18.77
C ILE A 490 -3.46 -16.76 -20.21
N LEU A 491 -2.20 -16.91 -20.64
CA LEU A 491 -1.80 -16.63 -22.02
C LEU A 491 -2.47 -17.56 -23.04
N ALA A 492 -2.56 -18.86 -22.72
CA ALA A 492 -3.28 -19.82 -23.55
C ALA A 492 -4.78 -19.48 -23.65
N HIS A 493 -5.43 -19.14 -22.53
CA HIS A 493 -6.82 -18.72 -22.46
C HIS A 493 -7.08 -17.44 -23.26
N TYR A 494 -6.22 -16.42 -23.12
CA TYR A 494 -6.29 -15.21 -23.96
C TYR A 494 -6.20 -15.54 -25.45
N ARG A 495 -5.21 -16.36 -25.86
CA ARG A 495 -5.04 -16.76 -27.27
C ARG A 495 -6.27 -17.50 -27.81
N GLN A 496 -6.85 -18.41 -27.02
CA GLN A 496 -8.07 -19.15 -27.38
C GLN A 496 -9.29 -18.22 -27.52
N LEU A 497 -9.42 -17.23 -26.64
CA LEU A 497 -10.49 -16.25 -26.70
C LEU A 497 -10.31 -15.32 -27.90
N LYS A 498 -9.09 -14.79 -28.12
CA LYS A 498 -8.70 -13.97 -29.27
C LYS A 498 -8.90 -14.68 -30.61
N SER A 499 -8.73 -16.01 -30.69
CA SER A 499 -9.03 -16.77 -31.92
C SER A 499 -10.53 -16.87 -32.23
N ARG A 500 -11.39 -16.79 -31.21
CA ARG A 500 -12.86 -16.78 -31.36
C ARG A 500 -13.42 -15.36 -31.54
N GLN A 501 -12.74 -14.37 -30.97
CA GLN A 501 -13.08 -12.95 -31.01
C GLN A 501 -11.82 -12.14 -31.41
N PRO A 502 -11.49 -12.01 -32.71
CA PRO A 502 -10.26 -11.37 -33.17
C PRO A 502 -10.06 -9.92 -32.69
N SER A 503 -11.15 -9.21 -32.42
CA SER A 503 -11.15 -7.85 -31.88
C SER A 503 -10.92 -7.74 -30.38
N ALA A 504 -10.91 -8.84 -29.62
CA ALA A 504 -10.79 -8.81 -28.16
C ALA A 504 -9.47 -8.19 -27.68
N LEU A 505 -9.55 -7.25 -26.76
CA LEU A 505 -8.41 -6.52 -26.20
C LEU A 505 -8.04 -7.08 -24.82
N LEU A 506 -6.74 -7.17 -24.55
CA LEU A 506 -6.20 -7.50 -23.24
C LEU A 506 -5.89 -6.22 -22.46
N LEU A 507 -6.32 -6.14 -21.20
CA LEU A 507 -5.92 -5.08 -20.29
C LEU A 507 -5.47 -5.66 -18.95
N SER A 508 -4.63 -4.91 -18.23
CA SER A 508 -4.36 -5.19 -16.81
C SER A 508 -5.42 -4.50 -15.97
N SER A 509 -6.06 -5.23 -15.05
CA SER A 509 -7.05 -4.65 -14.13
C SER A 509 -6.44 -3.59 -13.21
N GLY A 510 -5.12 -3.60 -13.03
CA GLY A 510 -4.41 -2.57 -12.27
C GLY A 510 -4.34 -1.20 -12.97
N SER A 511 -4.66 -1.14 -14.26
CA SER A 511 -4.64 0.09 -15.04
C SER A 511 -5.93 0.92 -14.94
N TYR A 512 -7.00 0.42 -14.33
CA TYR A 512 -8.29 1.15 -14.24
C TYR A 512 -8.88 1.06 -12.82
N SER A 513 -9.35 2.19 -12.27
CA SER A 513 -9.90 2.29 -10.92
C SER A 513 -11.22 1.54 -10.71
N THR A 514 -11.88 1.16 -11.80
CA THR A 514 -13.14 0.41 -11.76
C THR A 514 -12.97 -1.06 -11.41
N PHE A 515 -11.76 -1.63 -11.47
CA PHE A 515 -11.50 -2.98 -10.99
C PHE A 515 -11.14 -2.95 -9.50
N LYS A 516 -11.91 -3.69 -8.70
CA LYS A 516 -11.69 -3.82 -7.25
C LYS A 516 -10.31 -4.41 -6.91
N ASN A 517 -9.80 -5.29 -7.78
CA ASN A 517 -8.55 -6.01 -7.59
C ASN A 517 -7.64 -5.81 -8.81
N ALA A 518 -6.40 -5.37 -8.57
CA ALA A 518 -5.35 -5.29 -9.58
C ALA A 518 -4.64 -6.65 -9.78
N GLY A 519 -3.96 -6.85 -10.91
CA GLY A 519 -3.23 -8.09 -11.23
C GLY A 519 -4.07 -9.18 -11.91
N TYR A 520 -5.27 -8.84 -12.39
CA TYR A 520 -6.02 -9.68 -13.32
C TYR A 520 -5.69 -9.25 -14.75
N TRP A 521 -5.51 -10.23 -15.62
CA TRP A 521 -5.55 -10.07 -17.06
C TRP A 521 -7.02 -10.15 -17.48
N VAL A 522 -7.56 -9.03 -17.94
CA VAL A 522 -8.97 -8.86 -18.28
C VAL A 522 -9.09 -8.78 -19.80
N ILE A 523 -10.06 -9.49 -20.34
CA ILE A 523 -10.31 -9.54 -21.77
C ILE A 523 -11.64 -8.86 -22.05
N VAL A 524 -11.61 -7.80 -22.86
CA VAL A 524 -12.77 -6.96 -23.20
C VAL A 524 -12.96 -6.89 -24.70
N LEU A 525 -14.11 -6.37 -25.15
CA LEU A 525 -14.33 -6.01 -26.55
C LEU A 525 -14.28 -4.49 -26.77
N PRO A 526 -13.82 -4.03 -27.95
CA PRO A 526 -13.69 -2.61 -28.28
C PRO A 526 -15.02 -1.96 -28.68
N GLN A 527 -16.12 -2.35 -28.03
CA GLN A 527 -17.43 -1.69 -28.18
C GLN A 527 -17.77 -0.97 -26.88
N GLY A 528 -17.73 0.36 -26.94
CA GLY A 528 -18.13 1.23 -25.84
C GLY A 528 -19.61 1.58 -25.88
N TYR A 529 -20.25 1.53 -24.70
CA TYR A 529 -21.66 1.81 -24.50
C TYR A 529 -21.86 2.88 -23.41
N THR A 530 -22.94 3.64 -23.52
CA THR A 530 -23.31 4.67 -22.53
C THR A 530 -23.91 4.10 -21.25
N SER A 531 -24.27 2.82 -21.21
CA SER A 531 -24.83 2.16 -20.04
C SER A 531 -24.51 0.66 -19.98
N GLY A 532 -24.45 0.12 -18.77
CA GLY A 532 -24.24 -1.31 -18.52
C GLY A 532 -25.27 -2.23 -19.19
N PRO A 533 -26.59 -1.91 -19.17
CA PRO A 533 -27.59 -2.74 -19.84
C PRO A 533 -27.35 -2.86 -21.36
N ALA A 534 -26.89 -1.80 -22.03
CA ALA A 534 -26.60 -1.84 -23.46
C ALA A 534 -25.38 -2.74 -23.79
N ALA A 535 -24.33 -2.72 -22.95
CA ALA A 535 -23.22 -3.65 -23.06
C ALA A 535 -23.63 -5.10 -22.75
N ASN A 536 -24.54 -5.33 -21.79
CA ASN A 536 -25.10 -6.65 -21.51
C ASN A 536 -25.97 -7.18 -22.67
N SER A 537 -26.76 -6.31 -23.33
CA SER A 537 -27.53 -6.70 -24.52
C SER A 537 -26.65 -7.20 -25.67
N TRP A 538 -25.39 -6.75 -25.75
CA TRP A 538 -24.42 -7.35 -26.68
C TRP A 538 -24.05 -8.79 -26.26
N CYS A 539 -23.78 -9.03 -24.97
CA CYS A 539 -23.51 -10.39 -24.46
C CYS A 539 -24.68 -11.35 -24.73
N ASP A 540 -25.92 -10.86 -24.56
CA ASP A 540 -27.14 -11.61 -24.84
C ASP A 540 -27.26 -11.96 -26.33
N ALA A 541 -27.08 -10.97 -27.21
CA ALA A 541 -27.12 -11.17 -28.67
C ALA A 541 -25.99 -12.08 -29.19
N ALA A 542 -24.84 -12.09 -28.51
CA ALA A 542 -23.71 -12.97 -28.80
C ALA A 542 -23.91 -14.42 -28.26
N GLY A 543 -24.97 -14.67 -27.48
CA GLY A 543 -25.26 -16.00 -26.92
C GLY A 543 -24.27 -16.48 -25.87
N ILE A 544 -23.53 -15.58 -25.22
CA ILE A 544 -22.54 -15.92 -24.17
C ILE A 544 -23.24 -15.88 -22.82
N ASP A 545 -22.99 -16.84 -21.94
CA ASP A 545 -23.62 -16.91 -20.61
C ASP A 545 -23.13 -15.80 -19.64
N ALA A 546 -23.79 -15.68 -18.48
CA ALA A 546 -23.55 -14.63 -17.50
C ALA A 546 -22.18 -14.72 -16.78
N ASN A 547 -21.55 -15.89 -16.71
CA ASN A 547 -20.22 -16.06 -16.12
C ASN A 547 -19.12 -15.67 -17.12
N ASN A 548 -19.39 -15.86 -18.42
CA ASN A 548 -18.44 -15.64 -19.51
C ASN A 548 -18.61 -14.32 -20.28
N CYS A 549 -19.66 -13.52 -20.03
CA CYS A 549 -19.78 -12.16 -20.54
C CYS A 549 -20.66 -11.28 -19.64
N PHE A 550 -20.14 -10.14 -19.18
CA PHE A 550 -20.92 -9.11 -18.47
C PHE A 550 -20.36 -7.70 -18.68
N ALA A 551 -21.18 -6.68 -18.41
CA ALA A 551 -20.84 -5.29 -18.63
C ALA A 551 -19.90 -4.74 -17.55
N LYS A 552 -18.83 -4.09 -18.00
CA LYS A 552 -17.80 -3.46 -17.18
C LYS A 552 -17.61 -2.00 -17.58
N LEU A 553 -17.69 -1.06 -16.64
CA LEU A 553 -17.26 0.32 -16.87
C LEU A 553 -15.73 0.37 -16.81
N LEU A 554 -15.08 0.99 -17.79
CA LEU A 554 -13.65 1.33 -17.75
C LEU A 554 -13.51 2.79 -17.33
N SER A 555 -12.68 3.10 -16.33
CA SER A 555 -12.40 4.47 -15.89
C SER A 555 -11.16 4.49 -14.98
N HIS A 556 -10.47 5.63 -14.95
CA HIS A 556 -9.32 5.93 -14.09
C HIS A 556 -9.69 6.68 -12.81
N THR A 557 -10.92 7.19 -12.72
CA THR A 557 -11.40 8.02 -11.60
C THR A 557 -12.66 7.48 -10.93
N SER A 558 -13.41 6.61 -11.58
CA SER A 558 -14.62 5.98 -11.03
C SER A 558 -14.25 4.75 -10.21
N GLY A 559 -14.71 4.68 -8.96
CA GLY A 559 -14.48 3.52 -8.11
C GLY A 559 -15.17 2.25 -8.61
N PRO A 560 -14.87 1.07 -8.01
CA PRO A 560 -15.45 -0.21 -8.44
C PRO A 560 -16.94 -0.36 -8.12
N GLN A 561 -17.49 0.43 -7.19
CA GLN A 561 -18.90 0.46 -6.85
C GLN A 561 -19.73 0.94 -8.05
N GLY A 562 -20.69 0.12 -8.49
CA GLY A 562 -21.53 0.43 -9.65
C GLY A 562 -20.82 0.36 -11.00
N ALA A 563 -19.57 -0.11 -11.06
CA ALA A 563 -18.77 -0.20 -12.28
C ALA A 563 -18.74 -1.61 -12.91
N THR A 564 -19.58 -2.52 -12.41
CA THR A 564 -19.85 -3.86 -12.97
C THR A 564 -21.35 -4.08 -12.91
N LEU A 565 -21.95 -4.55 -14.01
CA LEU A 565 -23.35 -4.97 -14.05
C LEU A 565 -23.43 -6.42 -14.53
N ASN A 566 -23.59 -7.33 -13.58
CA ASN A 566 -23.75 -8.76 -13.87
C ASN A 566 -25.05 -9.04 -14.64
N ARG A 567 -25.07 -10.17 -15.35
CA ARG A 567 -26.28 -10.76 -15.95
C ARG A 567 -26.83 -11.83 -15.02
N SER A 568 -28.14 -12.09 -15.11
CA SER A 568 -28.90 -13.02 -14.27
C SER A 568 -29.22 -14.32 -15.01
#